data_AF-A0A1B8I306-F1
#
_entry.id   AF-A0A1B8I306-F1
#
_cell.length_a   1.000
_cell.length_b   1.000
_cell.length_c   1.000
_cell.angle_alpha   90.00
_cell.angle_beta   90.00
_cell.angle_gamma   90.00
#
_symmetry.space_group_name_H-M   'P 1'
#
loop_
_entity.id
_entity.type
_entity.pdbx_description
1 polymer ?
#
loop_
_entity_poly.entity_id
_entity_poly.type
_entity_poly.pdbx_seq_one_letter_code
_entity_poly.pdbx_strand_id
1 'polypeptide(L)'
;MLVDSHCHLDKLDYDKLHTGIDDVLNKAKERGVEYFLSVGVTLAAFPKMMELIAPYDNVFASCGIHPLDVESGYDSEQFKAYASHEKVVAIGETGLDYHYQPETAELQQKLFREQARVAVELNKPLIIHTRMAREDTMRILREEGAEKCGGVLHCFTEDLDMALAAIELGFYISISGIVTFNTASDLKNVVSQLPLDRLLVETDSPFLAPIPYRGKQNQPAYTREVAQYIALLKGVSVEEVEQATTKNFFTLFSLAKQ
;
A
#
# COMPACT_ATOMS: atom_id res chain seq x y z
N MET A 1 -0.18 -10.15 16.10
CA MET A 1 -0.74 -10.31 14.75
C MET A 1 -0.25 -9.17 13.87
N LEU A 2 -0.14 -9.42 12.56
CA LEU A 2 0.26 -8.45 11.54
C LEU A 2 -0.85 -8.24 10.52
N VAL A 3 -0.77 -7.09 9.85
CA VAL A 3 -1.54 -6.75 8.65
C VAL A 3 -0.56 -6.60 7.50
N ASP A 4 -0.81 -7.28 6.38
CA ASP A 4 -0.18 -6.90 5.11
C ASP A 4 -0.97 -5.73 4.52
N SER A 5 -0.47 -4.51 4.71
CA SER A 5 -1.21 -3.29 4.36
C SER A 5 -1.26 -2.98 2.86
N HIS A 6 -0.54 -3.75 2.02
CA HIS A 6 -0.55 -3.59 0.57
C HIS A 6 -0.10 -4.87 -0.13
N CYS A 7 -1.03 -5.56 -0.80
CA CYS A 7 -0.71 -6.68 -1.69
C CYS A 7 -1.68 -6.79 -2.86
N HIS A 8 -1.24 -7.41 -3.96
CA HIS A 8 -2.06 -7.68 -5.15
C HIS A 8 -2.40 -9.17 -5.21
N LEU A 9 -3.40 -9.58 -4.41
CA LEU A 9 -3.83 -10.98 -4.33
C LEU A 9 -4.27 -11.52 -5.69
N ASP A 10 -4.87 -10.69 -6.55
CA ASP A 10 -5.30 -11.05 -7.90
C ASP A 10 -4.14 -11.33 -8.88
N LYS A 11 -2.90 -10.98 -8.50
CA LYS A 11 -1.70 -11.14 -9.34
C LYS A 11 -0.76 -12.26 -8.90
N LEU A 12 -1.10 -13.02 -7.85
CA LEU A 12 -0.30 -14.17 -7.41
C LEU A 12 -0.41 -15.35 -8.40
N ASP A 13 0.58 -16.25 -8.37
CA ASP A 13 0.58 -17.45 -9.23
C ASP A 13 -0.24 -18.58 -8.59
N TYR A 14 -1.50 -18.69 -9.02
CA TYR A 14 -2.44 -19.74 -8.60
C TYR A 14 -2.38 -21.03 -9.43
N ASP A 15 -1.49 -21.09 -10.43
CA ASP A 15 -1.32 -22.29 -11.24
C ASP A 15 -0.20 -23.19 -10.68
N LYS A 16 0.81 -22.58 -10.04
CA LYS A 16 2.03 -23.29 -9.63
C LYS A 16 2.41 -23.10 -8.17
N LEU A 17 2.17 -21.93 -7.58
CA LEU A 17 2.68 -21.60 -6.25
C LEU A 17 1.59 -21.65 -5.17
N HIS A 18 0.36 -21.32 -5.56
CA HIS A 18 -0.79 -21.28 -4.68
C HIS A 18 -1.94 -22.10 -5.25
N THR A 19 -2.72 -22.75 -4.39
CA THR A 19 -3.90 -23.52 -4.83
C THR A 19 -5.20 -22.69 -4.78
N GLY A 20 -5.10 -21.44 -4.34
CA GLY A 20 -6.21 -20.49 -4.19
C GLY A 20 -5.89 -19.45 -3.12
N ILE A 21 -6.82 -18.51 -2.90
CA ILE A 21 -6.67 -17.47 -1.87
C ILE A 21 -6.56 -18.10 -0.48
N ASP A 22 -7.37 -19.11 -0.16
CA ASP A 22 -7.30 -19.83 1.12
C ASP A 22 -5.89 -20.32 1.46
N ASP A 23 -5.15 -20.86 0.49
CA ASP A 23 -3.78 -21.31 0.69
C ASP A 23 -2.83 -20.13 1.01
N VAL A 24 -2.97 -19.01 0.30
CA VAL A 24 -2.21 -17.78 0.56
C VAL A 24 -2.48 -17.27 1.98
N LEU A 25 -3.76 -17.17 2.37
CA LEU A 25 -4.16 -16.65 3.69
C LEU A 25 -3.77 -17.60 4.82
N ASN A 26 -3.86 -18.93 4.60
CA ASN A 26 -3.42 -19.92 5.59
C ASN A 26 -1.90 -19.86 5.82
N LYS A 27 -1.11 -19.81 4.74
CA LYS A 27 0.36 -19.59 4.82
C LYS A 27 0.69 -18.31 5.58
N ALA A 28 -0.07 -17.24 5.37
CA ALA A 28 0.12 -15.98 6.06
C ALA A 28 -0.24 -16.07 7.55
N LYS A 29 -1.37 -16.73 7.87
CA LYS A 29 -1.84 -16.96 9.24
C LYS A 29 -0.88 -17.80 10.07
N GLU A 30 -0.27 -18.83 9.49
CA GLU A 30 0.79 -19.63 10.14
C GLU A 30 1.99 -18.77 10.58
N ARG A 31 2.16 -17.60 9.96
CA ARG A 31 3.21 -16.64 10.28
C ARG A 31 2.68 -15.42 11.04
N GLY A 32 1.45 -15.48 11.54
CA GLY A 32 0.81 -14.43 12.33
C GLY A 32 0.41 -13.19 11.54
N VAL A 33 0.30 -13.29 10.20
CA VAL A 33 -0.29 -12.25 9.34
C VAL A 33 -1.74 -12.63 9.10
N GLU A 34 -2.67 -11.81 9.59
CA GLU A 34 -4.08 -12.20 9.69
C GLU A 34 -5.02 -11.29 8.89
N TYR A 35 -4.58 -10.10 8.50
CA TYR A 35 -5.37 -9.15 7.70
C TYR A 35 -4.58 -8.66 6.50
N PHE A 36 -5.32 -8.29 5.45
CA PHE A 36 -4.75 -7.99 4.15
C PHE A 36 -5.52 -6.82 3.52
N LEU A 37 -4.81 -5.95 2.80
CA LEU A 37 -5.44 -4.97 1.92
C LEU A 37 -5.07 -5.30 0.48
N SER A 38 -6.04 -5.80 -0.27
CA SER A 38 -5.91 -6.13 -1.69
C SER A 38 -6.07 -4.88 -2.56
N VAL A 39 -5.05 -4.57 -3.35
CA VAL A 39 -4.95 -3.27 -4.03
C VAL A 39 -5.45 -3.32 -5.46
N GLY A 40 -6.50 -2.54 -5.74
CA GLY A 40 -7.04 -2.35 -7.08
C GLY A 40 -6.23 -1.32 -7.88
N VAL A 41 -5.80 -1.69 -9.08
CA VAL A 41 -4.90 -0.87 -9.91
C VAL A 41 -5.52 -0.39 -11.23
N THR A 42 -6.65 -0.96 -11.66
CA THR A 42 -7.39 -0.53 -12.86
C THR A 42 -8.89 -0.72 -12.66
N LEU A 43 -9.71 0.09 -13.33
CA LEU A 43 -11.19 -0.07 -13.32
C LEU A 43 -11.64 -1.39 -13.96
N ALA A 44 -10.93 -1.85 -15.00
CA ALA A 44 -11.28 -3.06 -15.73
C ALA A 44 -11.04 -4.33 -14.92
N ALA A 45 -9.96 -4.38 -14.13
CA ALA A 45 -9.63 -5.55 -13.30
C ALA A 45 -10.38 -5.57 -11.96
N PHE A 46 -10.84 -4.40 -11.48
CA PHE A 46 -11.43 -4.24 -10.15
C PHE A 46 -12.59 -5.21 -9.85
N PRO A 47 -13.59 -5.43 -10.73
CA PRO A 47 -14.68 -6.37 -10.45
C PRO A 47 -14.21 -7.79 -10.17
N LYS A 48 -13.24 -8.28 -10.94
CA LYS A 48 -12.68 -9.63 -10.77
C LYS A 48 -11.89 -9.74 -9.46
N MET A 49 -11.13 -8.71 -9.09
CA MET A 49 -10.46 -8.67 -7.78
C MET A 49 -11.48 -8.71 -6.64
N MET A 50 -12.57 -7.94 -6.74
CA MET A 50 -13.62 -7.92 -5.72
C MET A 50 -14.31 -9.28 -5.57
N GLU A 51 -14.64 -9.95 -6.68
CA GLU A 51 -15.18 -11.31 -6.67
C GLU A 51 -14.23 -12.30 -5.99
N LEU A 52 -12.93 -12.21 -6.29
CA LEU A 52 -11.89 -13.09 -5.74
C LEU A 52 -11.78 -12.98 -4.22
N ILE A 53 -11.89 -11.76 -3.67
CA ILE A 53 -11.74 -11.52 -2.23
C ILE A 53 -13.06 -11.53 -1.45
N ALA A 54 -14.22 -11.51 -2.13
CA ALA A 54 -15.53 -11.39 -1.50
C ALA A 54 -15.78 -12.38 -0.33
N PRO A 55 -15.32 -13.64 -0.37
CA PRO A 55 -15.56 -14.61 0.70
C PRO A 55 -14.80 -14.36 2.02
N TYR A 56 -13.86 -13.40 2.06
CA TYR A 56 -12.90 -13.27 3.16
C TYR A 56 -13.07 -11.97 3.95
N ASP A 57 -13.58 -12.05 5.18
CA ASP A 57 -13.84 -10.88 6.02
C ASP A 57 -12.56 -10.12 6.44
N ASN A 58 -11.43 -10.84 6.53
CA ASN A 58 -10.13 -10.29 6.90
C ASN A 58 -9.32 -9.73 5.72
N VAL A 59 -9.92 -9.64 4.53
CA VAL A 59 -9.30 -9.03 3.34
C VAL A 59 -10.06 -7.77 2.97
N PHE A 60 -9.44 -6.61 3.08
CA PHE A 60 -9.99 -5.34 2.63
C PHE A 60 -9.58 -5.04 1.19
N ALA A 61 -10.20 -4.03 0.58
CA ALA A 61 -9.87 -3.59 -0.77
C ALA A 61 -9.50 -2.11 -0.81
N SER A 62 -8.73 -1.72 -1.82
CA SER A 62 -8.69 -0.35 -2.32
C SER A 62 -9.19 -0.28 -3.76
N CYS A 63 -9.68 0.89 -4.16
CA CYS A 63 -10.07 1.17 -5.54
C CYS A 63 -9.23 2.33 -6.09
N GLY A 64 -8.46 2.08 -7.14
CA GLY A 64 -7.54 3.04 -7.72
C GLY A 64 -7.24 2.77 -9.19
N ILE A 65 -6.58 3.74 -9.80
CA ILE A 65 -5.92 3.62 -11.10
C ILE A 65 -4.45 3.97 -10.89
N HIS A 66 -3.58 2.99 -11.12
CA HIS A 66 -2.14 3.13 -10.96
C HIS A 66 -1.57 4.15 -11.96
N PRO A 67 -0.54 4.94 -11.61
CA PRO A 67 0.10 5.91 -12.52
C PRO A 67 0.67 5.34 -13.82
N LEU A 68 0.81 4.02 -13.96
CA LEU A 68 1.23 3.39 -15.23
C LEU A 68 0.06 2.89 -16.08
N ASP A 69 -1.19 3.11 -15.68
CA ASP A 69 -2.40 2.73 -16.40
C ASP A 69 -3.23 3.95 -16.86
N VAL A 70 -2.56 5.04 -17.22
CA VAL A 70 -3.25 6.30 -17.55
C VAL A 70 -4.03 6.30 -18.87
N GLU A 71 -3.74 5.33 -19.75
CA GLU A 71 -4.34 5.25 -21.10
C GLU A 71 -5.62 4.42 -21.15
N SER A 72 -5.88 3.59 -20.13
CA SER A 72 -7.06 2.71 -20.06
C SER A 72 -8.39 3.46 -19.89
N GLY A 73 -8.33 4.77 -19.69
CA GLY A 73 -9.48 5.67 -19.54
C GLY A 73 -9.95 5.80 -18.09
N TYR A 74 -10.62 6.92 -17.81
CA TYR A 74 -11.19 7.22 -16.50
C TYR A 74 -12.67 7.55 -16.64
N ASP A 75 -13.50 6.67 -16.11
CA ASP A 75 -14.93 6.90 -15.91
C ASP A 75 -15.14 7.27 -14.43
N SER A 76 -15.46 8.54 -14.18
CA SER A 76 -15.60 9.05 -12.82
C SER A 76 -16.82 8.50 -12.09
N GLU A 77 -17.93 8.21 -12.79
CA GLU A 77 -19.14 7.66 -12.19
C GLU A 77 -18.90 6.20 -11.79
N GLN A 78 -18.29 5.42 -12.69
CA GLN A 78 -17.90 4.04 -12.40
C GLN A 78 -16.89 3.97 -11.26
N PHE A 79 -15.86 4.84 -11.28
CA PHE A 79 -14.85 4.90 -10.23
C PHE A 79 -15.49 5.19 -8.87
N LYS A 80 -16.36 6.20 -8.78
CA LYS A 80 -17.07 6.52 -7.52
C LYS A 80 -17.96 5.37 -7.05
N ALA A 81 -18.63 4.67 -7.95
CA ALA A 81 -19.45 3.51 -7.60
C ALA A 81 -18.60 2.38 -6.99
N TYR A 82 -17.47 2.04 -7.61
CA TYR A 82 -16.53 1.04 -7.09
C TYR A 82 -15.88 1.48 -5.78
N ALA A 83 -15.40 2.72 -5.73
CA ALA A 83 -14.80 3.32 -4.56
C ALA A 83 -15.75 3.38 -3.35
N SER A 84 -17.06 3.37 -3.57
CA SER A 84 -18.08 3.40 -2.51
C SER A 84 -18.44 2.03 -1.93
N HIS A 85 -17.94 0.94 -2.51
CA HIS A 85 -18.22 -0.42 -2.01
C HIS A 85 -17.76 -0.60 -0.55
N GLU A 86 -18.51 -1.38 0.24
CA GLU A 86 -18.29 -1.52 1.69
C GLU A 86 -16.93 -2.11 2.06
N LYS A 87 -16.43 -3.07 1.28
CA LYS A 87 -15.11 -3.69 1.42
C LYS A 87 -13.95 -2.76 1.03
N VAL A 88 -14.23 -1.65 0.35
CA VAL A 88 -13.21 -0.68 -0.08
C VAL A 88 -12.93 0.28 1.06
N VAL A 89 -11.73 0.21 1.63
CA VAL A 89 -11.33 1.02 2.79
C VAL A 89 -10.41 2.18 2.42
N ALA A 90 -9.96 2.25 1.17
CA ALA A 90 -9.01 3.25 0.69
C ALA A 90 -9.19 3.57 -0.81
N ILE A 91 -8.72 4.74 -1.22
CA ILE A 91 -8.57 5.11 -2.62
C ILE A 91 -7.13 4.90 -3.05
N GLY A 92 -6.94 4.17 -4.14
CA GLY A 92 -5.65 3.86 -4.70
C GLY A 92 -5.44 2.36 -4.95
N GLU A 93 -4.24 1.93 -5.32
CA GLU A 93 -3.08 2.83 -5.41
C GLU A 93 -3.21 3.84 -6.55
N THR A 94 -2.74 5.06 -6.29
CA THR A 94 -2.69 6.20 -7.21
C THR A 94 -1.39 6.96 -6.95
N GLY A 95 -1.06 7.98 -7.74
CA GLY A 95 0.13 8.80 -7.52
C GLY A 95 0.91 9.02 -8.79
N LEU A 96 2.25 8.93 -8.72
CA LEU A 96 3.15 9.31 -9.82
C LEU A 96 4.35 8.35 -9.95
N ASP A 97 4.64 7.90 -11.16
CA ASP A 97 5.83 7.13 -11.51
C ASP A 97 6.52 7.72 -12.74
N TYR A 98 7.57 8.51 -12.50
CA TYR A 98 8.36 9.13 -13.57
C TYR A 98 9.56 8.27 -13.98
N HIS A 99 9.72 7.09 -13.37
CA HIS A 99 10.81 6.20 -13.70
C HIS A 99 10.53 5.42 -14.98
N TYR A 100 9.32 4.87 -15.13
CA TYR A 100 8.97 4.02 -16.27
C TYR A 100 8.32 4.76 -17.44
N GLN A 101 7.47 5.74 -17.18
CA GLN A 101 6.72 6.48 -18.20
C GLN A 101 6.74 8.00 -17.93
N PRO A 102 7.91 8.65 -17.89
CA PRO A 102 7.99 10.10 -17.66
C PRO A 102 7.22 10.92 -18.69
N GLU A 103 7.04 10.42 -19.91
CA GLU A 103 6.26 11.05 -20.98
C GLU A 103 4.76 11.17 -20.66
N THR A 104 4.24 10.36 -19.74
CA THR A 104 2.83 10.41 -19.33
C THR A 104 2.59 11.26 -18.08
N ALA A 105 3.61 11.97 -17.58
CA ALA A 105 3.56 12.71 -16.31
C ALA A 105 2.33 13.63 -16.16
N GLU A 106 1.96 14.38 -17.20
CA GLU A 106 0.77 15.25 -17.16
C GLU A 106 -0.54 14.46 -16.95
N LEU A 107 -0.66 13.29 -17.60
CA LEU A 107 -1.82 12.41 -17.44
C LEU A 107 -1.84 11.77 -16.04
N GLN A 108 -0.68 11.36 -15.53
CA GLN A 108 -0.54 10.84 -14.17
C GLN A 108 -0.98 11.87 -13.14
N GLN A 109 -0.48 13.11 -13.25
CA GLN A 109 -0.86 14.20 -12.35
C GLN A 109 -2.36 14.50 -12.40
N LYS A 110 -2.95 14.51 -13.60
CA LYS A 110 -4.40 14.70 -13.77
C LYS A 110 -5.19 13.61 -13.06
N LEU A 111 -4.88 12.34 -13.30
CA LEU A 111 -5.60 11.21 -12.69
C LEU A 111 -5.38 11.13 -11.18
N PHE A 112 -4.18 11.44 -10.70
CA PHE A 112 -3.89 11.49 -9.28
C PHE A 112 -4.78 12.55 -8.59
N ARG A 113 -4.90 13.75 -9.17
CA ARG A 113 -5.77 14.79 -8.63
C ARG A 113 -7.23 14.37 -8.58
N GLU A 114 -7.76 13.76 -9.64
CA GLU A 114 -9.15 13.29 -9.63
C GLU A 114 -9.39 12.23 -8.54
N GLN A 115 -8.47 11.28 -8.37
CA GLN A 115 -8.58 10.26 -7.33
C GLN A 115 -8.44 10.87 -5.91
N ALA A 116 -7.56 11.85 -5.73
CA ALA A 116 -7.43 12.59 -4.46
C ALA A 116 -8.73 13.32 -4.08
N ARG A 117 -9.41 13.96 -5.04
CA ARG A 117 -10.71 14.60 -4.79
C ARG A 117 -11.77 13.60 -4.37
N VAL A 118 -11.82 12.43 -5.00
CA VAL A 118 -12.76 11.37 -4.62
C VAL A 118 -12.44 10.82 -3.22
N ALA A 119 -11.16 10.67 -2.86
CA ALA A 119 -10.75 10.27 -1.53
C ALA A 119 -11.24 11.24 -0.45
N VAL A 120 -11.07 12.54 -0.68
CA VAL A 120 -11.58 13.60 0.21
C VAL A 120 -13.11 13.60 0.26
N GLU A 121 -13.79 13.46 -0.88
CA GLU A 121 -15.26 13.43 -0.97
C GLU A 121 -15.86 12.24 -0.20
N LEU A 122 -15.27 11.05 -0.33
CA LEU A 122 -15.72 9.83 0.32
C LEU A 122 -15.15 9.64 1.73
N ASN A 123 -14.27 10.54 2.18
CA ASN A 123 -13.51 10.44 3.42
C ASN A 123 -12.81 9.07 3.57
N LYS A 124 -12.12 8.65 2.50
CA LYS A 124 -11.30 7.42 2.48
C LYS A 124 -9.84 7.78 2.31
N PRO A 125 -8.92 7.17 3.09
CA PRO A 125 -7.49 7.47 2.98
C PRO A 125 -6.93 7.09 1.61
N LEU A 126 -5.89 7.80 1.20
CA LEU A 126 -5.16 7.56 -0.04
C LEU A 126 -4.06 6.50 0.13
N ILE A 127 -3.85 5.68 -0.89
CA ILE A 127 -2.66 4.82 -1.06
C ILE A 127 -1.82 5.41 -2.19
N ILE A 128 -0.64 5.94 -1.86
CA ILE A 128 0.19 6.74 -2.76
C ILE A 128 1.42 5.97 -3.23
N HIS A 129 1.45 5.68 -4.52
CA HIS A 129 2.64 5.28 -5.26
C HIS A 129 3.42 6.52 -5.66
N THR A 130 4.72 6.54 -5.36
CA THR A 130 5.60 7.62 -5.82
C THR A 130 6.95 7.07 -6.20
N ARG A 131 7.42 7.45 -7.39
CA ARG A 131 8.77 7.07 -7.83
C ARG A 131 9.37 8.15 -8.73
N MET A 132 10.51 8.70 -8.30
CA MET A 132 11.18 9.81 -9.00
C MET A 132 10.29 11.05 -9.21
N ALA A 133 9.29 11.25 -8.33
CA ALA A 133 8.24 12.27 -8.49
C ALA A 133 7.93 13.04 -7.20
N ARG A 134 8.86 13.05 -6.23
CA ARG A 134 8.66 13.54 -4.85
C ARG A 134 7.98 14.91 -4.75
N GLU A 135 8.53 15.91 -5.44
CA GLU A 135 8.06 17.29 -5.36
C GLU A 135 6.61 17.42 -5.86
N ASP A 136 6.31 16.78 -6.99
CA ASP A 136 4.99 16.81 -7.61
C ASP A 136 3.97 16.02 -6.80
N THR A 137 4.36 14.87 -6.24
CA THR A 137 3.51 14.09 -5.32
C THR A 137 3.09 14.94 -4.13
N MET A 138 4.05 15.55 -3.43
CA MET A 138 3.77 16.37 -2.24
C MET A 138 3.02 17.66 -2.57
N ARG A 139 3.27 18.27 -3.74
CA ARG A 139 2.52 19.45 -4.20
C ARG A 139 1.05 19.10 -4.41
N ILE A 140 0.76 18.01 -5.15
CA ILE A 140 -0.61 17.59 -5.45
C ILE A 140 -1.38 17.24 -4.18
N LEU A 141 -0.77 16.49 -3.25
CA LEU A 141 -1.40 16.15 -1.98
C LEU A 141 -1.88 17.41 -1.21
N ARG A 142 -1.05 18.46 -1.18
CA ARG A 142 -1.41 19.73 -0.52
C ARG A 142 -2.49 20.50 -1.28
N GLU A 143 -2.37 20.59 -2.59
CA GLU A 143 -3.31 21.36 -3.43
C GLU A 143 -4.72 20.74 -3.44
N GLU A 144 -4.82 19.42 -3.39
CA GLU A 144 -6.12 18.71 -3.39
C GLU A 144 -6.70 18.49 -1.98
N GLY A 145 -6.03 19.00 -0.93
CA GLY A 145 -6.53 18.94 0.44
C GLY A 145 -6.52 17.55 1.06
N ALA A 146 -5.50 16.73 0.72
CA ALA A 146 -5.40 15.34 1.15
C ALA A 146 -5.26 15.19 2.68
N GLU A 147 -4.88 16.24 3.41
CA GLU A 147 -4.87 16.24 4.88
C GLU A 147 -6.25 15.97 5.50
N LYS A 148 -7.33 16.14 4.73
CA LYS A 148 -8.70 15.87 5.18
C LYS A 148 -9.03 14.39 5.24
N CYS A 149 -8.41 13.56 4.40
CA CYS A 149 -8.62 12.11 4.37
C CYS A 149 -7.41 11.31 4.87
N GLY A 150 -6.22 11.93 4.90
CA GLY A 150 -4.96 11.26 5.19
C GLY A 150 -4.62 10.19 4.15
N GLY A 151 -3.66 9.32 4.49
CA GLY A 151 -3.28 8.22 3.62
C GLY A 151 -2.01 7.51 4.05
N VAL A 152 -1.43 6.76 3.12
CA VAL A 152 -0.16 6.08 3.25
C VAL A 152 0.68 6.29 1.99
N LEU A 153 1.96 6.57 2.15
CA LEU A 153 2.94 6.39 1.08
C LEU A 153 3.36 4.92 1.14
N HIS A 154 2.88 4.12 0.18
CA HIS A 154 3.16 2.70 0.15
C HIS A 154 4.55 2.45 -0.44
N CYS A 155 5.11 1.28 -0.15
CA CYS A 155 6.43 0.82 -0.59
C CYS A 155 7.50 1.93 -0.55
N PHE A 156 7.58 2.66 0.57
CA PHE A 156 8.33 3.91 0.62
C PHE A 156 9.83 3.68 0.36
N THR A 157 10.39 4.41 -0.60
CA THR A 157 11.82 4.39 -0.93
C THR A 157 12.43 5.79 -1.09
N GLU A 158 11.73 6.84 -0.65
CA GLU A 158 12.18 8.22 -0.78
C GLU A 158 12.98 8.67 0.48
N ASP A 159 13.23 9.97 0.65
CA ASP A 159 14.07 10.49 1.73
C ASP A 159 13.30 10.86 3.01
N LEU A 160 14.06 11.15 4.07
CA LEU A 160 13.49 11.50 5.37
C LEU A 160 12.64 12.78 5.30
N ASP A 161 13.07 13.77 4.53
CA ASP A 161 12.37 15.05 4.40
C ASP A 161 10.97 14.85 3.82
N MET A 162 10.84 14.04 2.77
CA MET A 162 9.53 13.68 2.23
C MET A 162 8.68 12.89 3.23
N ALA A 163 9.28 11.91 3.94
CA ALA A 163 8.54 11.11 4.91
C ALA A 163 7.97 11.98 6.05
N LEU A 164 8.75 12.91 6.59
CA LEU A 164 8.32 13.82 7.65
C LEU A 164 7.24 14.79 7.13
N ALA A 165 7.42 15.35 5.94
CA ALA A 165 6.43 16.23 5.33
C ALA A 165 5.09 15.51 5.06
N ALA A 166 5.13 14.22 4.71
CA ALA A 166 3.92 13.41 4.56
C ALA A 166 3.24 13.13 5.91
N ILE A 167 4.01 12.83 6.95
CA ILE A 167 3.48 12.64 8.32
C ILE A 167 2.79 13.90 8.83
N GLU A 168 3.32 15.09 8.54
CA GLU A 168 2.67 16.36 8.87
C GLU A 168 1.31 16.54 8.19
N LEU A 169 1.13 15.98 7.00
CA LEU A 169 -0.16 15.94 6.28
C LEU A 169 -1.08 14.81 6.77
N GLY A 170 -0.71 14.07 7.82
CA GLY A 170 -1.50 12.96 8.35
C GLY A 170 -1.30 11.63 7.62
N PHE A 171 -0.24 11.49 6.83
CA PHE A 171 0.09 10.23 6.16
C PHE A 171 0.92 9.29 7.03
N TYR A 172 0.74 7.99 6.80
CA TYR A 172 1.61 6.93 7.27
C TYR A 172 2.67 6.59 6.23
N ILE A 173 3.75 5.94 6.66
CA ILE A 173 4.81 5.45 5.80
C ILE A 173 4.82 3.93 5.86
N SER A 174 4.53 3.27 4.75
CA SER A 174 4.55 1.81 4.70
C SER A 174 5.84 1.29 4.09
N ILE A 175 6.37 0.25 4.71
CA ILE A 175 7.67 -0.33 4.40
C ILE A 175 7.45 -1.74 3.85
N SER A 176 8.02 -1.99 2.66
CA SER A 176 7.97 -3.29 2.00
C SER A 176 9.25 -4.11 2.22
N GLY A 177 9.35 -5.26 1.54
CA GLY A 177 10.52 -6.14 1.58
C GLY A 177 11.85 -5.49 1.15
N ILE A 178 11.81 -4.36 0.43
CA ILE A 178 13.01 -3.61 0.02
C ILE A 178 13.90 -3.25 1.21
N VAL A 179 13.33 -2.98 2.39
CA VAL A 179 14.11 -2.61 3.59
C VAL A 179 15.13 -3.67 3.96
N THR A 180 14.87 -4.94 3.64
CA THR A 180 15.78 -6.06 3.93
C THR A 180 16.97 -6.11 2.96
N PHE A 181 16.93 -5.42 1.83
CA PHE A 181 17.95 -5.53 0.80
C PHE A 181 19.27 -4.90 1.24
N ASN A 182 20.40 -5.52 0.89
CA ASN A 182 21.72 -5.01 1.26
C ASN A 182 22.01 -3.62 0.68
N THR A 183 21.42 -3.29 -0.48
CA THR A 183 21.59 -2.01 -1.18
C THR A 183 20.70 -0.89 -0.64
N ALA A 184 19.76 -1.17 0.25
CA ALA A 184 18.77 -0.20 0.73
C ALA A 184 19.28 0.60 1.96
N SER A 185 20.54 1.05 1.96
CA SER A 185 21.13 1.78 3.10
C SER A 185 20.34 3.04 3.45
N ASP A 186 19.93 3.79 2.43
CA ASP A 186 19.27 5.08 2.60
C ASP A 186 17.88 4.88 3.21
N LEU A 187 17.12 3.91 2.68
CA LEU A 187 15.82 3.52 3.25
C LEU A 187 15.97 3.07 4.71
N LYS A 188 16.97 2.25 5.04
CA LYS A 188 17.21 1.81 6.43
C LYS A 188 17.47 2.99 7.38
N ASN A 189 18.22 3.99 6.91
CA ASN A 189 18.49 5.21 7.66
C ASN A 189 17.23 6.09 7.84
N VAL A 190 16.35 6.14 6.83
CA VAL A 190 15.06 6.81 6.99
C VAL A 190 14.20 6.06 8.00
N VAL A 191 14.02 4.76 7.81
CA VAL A 191 13.18 3.92 8.67
C VAL A 191 13.63 4.00 10.12
N SER A 192 14.94 4.01 10.42
CA SER A 192 15.44 4.11 11.81
C SER A 192 15.02 5.40 12.51
N GLN A 193 14.79 6.49 11.77
CA GLN A 193 14.45 7.82 12.31
C GLN A 193 12.94 8.07 12.40
N LEU A 194 12.10 7.36 11.64
CA LEU A 194 10.65 7.57 11.66
C LEU A 194 9.98 7.09 12.96
N PRO A 195 8.93 7.73 13.47
CA PRO A 195 8.27 7.24 14.67
C PRO A 195 7.46 5.97 14.36
N LEU A 196 7.50 4.97 15.27
CA LEU A 196 6.87 3.66 15.04
C LEU A 196 5.34 3.76 14.91
N ASP A 197 4.72 4.76 15.53
CA ASP A 197 3.28 5.06 15.43
C ASP A 197 2.89 5.77 14.11
N ARG A 198 3.81 5.87 13.15
CA ARG A 198 3.56 6.30 11.76
C ARG A 198 4.02 5.29 10.72
N LEU A 199 4.43 4.09 11.15
CA LEU A 199 4.84 3.03 10.24
C LEU A 199 3.71 2.03 9.97
N LEU A 200 3.68 1.53 8.74
CA LEU A 200 2.97 0.33 8.32
C LEU A 200 3.97 -0.67 7.71
N VAL A 201 3.53 -1.92 7.60
CA VAL A 201 4.29 -2.97 6.91
C VAL A 201 3.44 -3.57 5.81
N GLU A 202 4.11 -3.97 4.74
CA GLU A 202 3.47 -4.57 3.58
C GLU A 202 4.43 -5.51 2.86
N THR A 203 3.90 -6.24 1.89
CA THR A 203 4.71 -7.02 0.96
C THR A 203 4.85 -6.39 -0.40
N ASP A 204 3.80 -5.73 -0.90
CA ASP A 204 3.64 -5.43 -2.32
C ASP A 204 3.67 -6.70 -3.20
N SER A 205 3.15 -7.82 -2.66
CA SER A 205 3.14 -9.09 -3.38
C SER A 205 2.35 -8.99 -4.68
N PRO A 206 2.80 -9.61 -5.79
CA PRO A 206 3.88 -10.61 -5.92
C PRO A 206 5.32 -10.06 -5.99
N PHE A 207 5.51 -8.75 -5.88
CA PHE A 207 6.79 -8.09 -6.11
C PHE A 207 7.67 -8.03 -4.84
N LEU A 208 8.95 -7.73 -5.01
CA LEU A 208 9.83 -7.27 -3.92
C LEU A 208 10.00 -8.23 -2.71
N ALA A 209 10.03 -9.55 -2.95
CA ALA A 209 10.19 -10.53 -1.87
C ALA A 209 11.40 -10.21 -0.95
N PRO A 210 11.19 -10.12 0.37
CA PRO A 210 12.25 -9.78 1.32
C PRO A 210 13.33 -10.87 1.38
N ILE A 211 14.52 -10.54 1.88
CA ILE A 211 15.51 -11.55 2.30
C ILE A 211 14.91 -12.35 3.47
N PRO A 212 14.98 -13.70 3.47
CA PRO A 212 15.82 -14.58 2.63
C PRO A 212 15.16 -15.10 1.34
N TYR A 213 13.97 -14.62 0.97
CA TYR A 213 13.20 -15.08 -0.19
C TYR A 213 13.45 -14.27 -1.48
N ARG A 214 14.38 -13.31 -1.46
CA ARG A 214 14.70 -12.45 -2.61
C ARG A 214 14.90 -13.27 -3.90
N GLY A 215 14.19 -12.88 -4.96
CA GLY A 215 14.20 -13.55 -6.25
C GLY A 215 13.11 -14.61 -6.44
N LYS A 216 12.34 -14.94 -5.38
CA LYS A 216 11.09 -15.70 -5.49
C LYS A 216 9.90 -14.75 -5.65
N GLN A 217 8.75 -15.28 -6.06
CA GLN A 217 7.48 -14.54 -5.94
C GLN A 217 7.24 -14.20 -4.46
N ASN A 218 6.87 -12.96 -4.19
CA ASN A 218 6.50 -12.52 -2.86
C ASN A 218 5.08 -12.99 -2.52
N GLN A 219 4.79 -13.13 -1.23
CA GLN A 219 3.47 -13.49 -0.74
C GLN A 219 3.20 -12.83 0.61
N PRO A 220 1.93 -12.60 1.00
CA PRO A 220 1.59 -11.91 2.25
C PRO A 220 2.21 -12.47 3.52
N ALA A 221 2.48 -13.78 3.55
CA ALA A 221 3.19 -14.44 4.65
C ALA A 221 4.59 -13.85 4.92
N TYR A 222 5.17 -13.15 3.94
CA TYR A 222 6.49 -12.53 4.05
C TYR A 222 6.46 -11.12 4.68
N THR A 223 5.28 -10.58 5.02
CA THR A 223 5.17 -9.38 5.89
C THR A 223 5.90 -9.59 7.21
N ARG A 224 5.97 -10.84 7.68
CA ARG A 224 6.70 -11.27 8.87
C ARG A 224 8.17 -10.85 8.83
N GLU A 225 8.87 -11.08 7.71
CA GLU A 225 10.28 -10.68 7.54
C GLU A 225 10.45 -9.17 7.63
N VAL A 226 9.51 -8.42 7.05
CA VAL A 226 9.53 -6.97 7.06
C VAL A 226 9.41 -6.45 8.49
N ALA A 227 8.43 -6.94 9.24
CA ALA A 227 8.24 -6.57 10.65
C ALA A 227 9.45 -6.93 11.52
N GLN A 228 10.05 -8.12 11.31
CA GLN A 228 11.26 -8.53 12.01
C GLN A 228 12.46 -7.62 11.70
N TYR A 229 12.60 -7.20 10.45
CA TYR A 229 13.68 -6.32 10.04
C TYR A 229 13.51 -4.90 10.60
N ILE A 230 12.28 -4.38 10.63
CA ILE A 230 11.98 -3.09 11.27
C ILE A 230 12.28 -3.15 12.77
N ALA A 231 11.88 -4.22 13.46
CA ALA A 231 12.17 -4.40 14.88
C ALA A 231 13.68 -4.33 15.16
N LEU A 232 14.49 -4.99 14.33
CA LEU A 232 15.95 -4.92 14.39
C LEU A 232 16.48 -3.48 14.18
N LEU A 233 16.00 -2.76 13.16
CA LEU A 233 16.41 -1.39 12.88
C LEU A 233 16.01 -0.41 14.01
N LYS A 234 14.89 -0.68 14.67
CA LYS A 234 14.33 0.15 15.74
C LYS A 234 14.87 -0.18 17.13
N GLY A 235 15.50 -1.34 17.31
CA GLY A 235 15.95 -1.81 18.62
C GLY A 235 14.79 -2.14 19.56
N VAL A 236 13.66 -2.60 19.02
CA VAL A 236 12.44 -2.98 19.76
C VAL A 236 12.08 -4.44 19.47
N SER A 237 11.15 -5.01 20.22
CA SER A 237 10.63 -6.35 19.96
C SER A 237 9.78 -6.41 18.69
N VAL A 238 9.64 -7.60 18.10
CA VAL A 238 8.77 -7.79 16.93
C VAL A 238 7.32 -7.54 17.33
N GLU A 239 6.94 -7.95 18.53
CA GLU A 239 5.62 -7.76 19.12
C GLU A 239 5.25 -6.27 19.24
N GLU A 240 6.20 -5.39 19.58
CA GLU A 240 5.98 -3.94 19.58
C GLU A 240 5.70 -3.41 18.17
N VAL A 241 6.45 -3.88 17.16
CA VAL A 241 6.19 -3.53 15.76
C VAL A 241 4.81 -4.03 15.33
N GLU A 242 4.46 -5.27 15.65
CA GLU A 242 3.14 -5.84 15.35
C GLU A 242 2.01 -4.99 15.92
N GLN A 243 2.08 -4.66 17.21
CA GLN A 243 1.06 -3.90 17.91
C GLN A 243 0.94 -2.49 17.32
N ALA A 244 2.07 -1.79 17.12
CA ALA A 244 2.07 -0.43 16.61
C ALA A 244 1.54 -0.38 15.17
N THR A 245 2.10 -1.18 14.26
CA THR A 245 1.73 -1.18 12.84
C THR A 245 0.29 -1.66 12.60
N THR A 246 -0.18 -2.66 13.36
CA THR A 246 -1.57 -3.09 13.32
C THR A 246 -2.50 -1.98 13.81
N LYS A 247 -2.20 -1.36 14.95
CA LYS A 247 -2.99 -0.23 15.47
C LYS A 247 -3.04 0.92 14.46
N ASN A 248 -1.90 1.24 13.85
CA ASN A 248 -1.78 2.26 12.82
C ASN A 248 -2.67 1.95 11.62
N PHE A 249 -2.68 0.70 11.15
CA PHE A 249 -3.51 0.26 10.03
C PHE A 249 -4.99 0.54 10.30
N PHE A 250 -5.52 0.06 11.44
CA PHE A 250 -6.92 0.26 11.79
C PHE A 250 -7.27 1.69 12.20
N THR A 251 -6.28 2.50 12.58
CA THR A 251 -6.46 3.94 12.80
C THR A 251 -6.64 4.68 11.46
N LEU A 252 -5.77 4.38 10.48
CA LEU A 252 -5.83 4.99 9.16
C LEU A 252 -7.06 4.51 8.37
N PHE A 253 -7.20 3.20 8.23
CA PHE A 253 -8.29 2.56 7.49
C PHE A 253 -9.46 2.28 8.43
N SER A 254 -10.07 3.33 8.98
CA SER A 254 -11.13 3.21 10.01
C SER A 254 -12.38 2.42 9.58
N LEU A 255 -12.57 2.19 8.28
CA LEU A 255 -13.62 1.34 7.72
C LEU A 255 -13.29 -0.16 7.81
N ALA A 256 -12.02 -0.52 7.96
CA ALA A 256 -11.58 -1.88 8.23
C ALA A 256 -11.95 -2.25 9.67
N LYS A 257 -12.66 -3.37 9.84
CA LYS A 257 -13.07 -3.88 11.16
C LYS A 257 -12.27 -5.14 11.50
N GLN A 258 -11.79 -5.20 12.74
CA GLN A 258 -11.28 -6.42 13.37
C GLN A 258 -12.44 -7.34 13.77
#